data_AF-A0A2G6WKU7-F1
#
_entry.id   AF-A0A2G6WKU7-F1
#
_cell.length_a   1.000
_cell.length_b   1.000
_cell.length_c   1.000
_cell.angle_alpha   90.00
_cell.angle_beta   90.00
_cell.angle_gamma   90.00
#
_symmetry.space_group_name_H-M   'P 1'
#
loop_
_entity.id
_entity.type
_entity.pdbx_description
1 polymer ?
#
loop_
_entity_poly.entity_id
_entity_poly.type
_entity_poly.pdbx_seq_one_letter_code
_entity_poly.pdbx_strand_id
1 'polypeptide(L)'
;MKKLTILLFFILLLNSCGVNEDIPSETKAKSTTFTEKVDIDEVLTQLKIKNPELASFIENNPFTNLKTNTGKTDYYFDFEHIVAIKNNKNEVAYTIPLYLTTEDQSKYIHKLSVEITPTSTDIQLITIEGMDDGTVKYSTHQFDPNQKKSLTSKTAQIDCYCITTVSDCTCHKTHASGGCDHPSVETSCSCSGSGSFGTSQPNNNGTGTNTSWAGGSGSPISYTPTGDGIYIALNKKFRADYQFTAIQKYNIINMVPFSQKFPDFLNEEGDTPINKAFVIQMLNRLEDGIFAVPKQLTIAIQNFKYSLKSPLNVDMYSILDKPTLAENQKFLAIYNALSKSPEFQKLFIDMFGNNTRFNVKFEIADHVYEDDDPQKKEVNAITSEEPVTKNITIKISKQILIPGTDRSQTQIENAKTILHECVHAYLFVKANNPTIGTDFVKILNTMYPTANEQHDFMYNKMIPTMQKILSEIRDLVTTSPKRTILETQYTMHPTTNPISSTPWSWNDYYKYLSLSGLQETNSFIQDFPFPSDKYDLYKQYINAGKNELDR
;
A
#
# COMPACT_ATOMS: atom_id res chain seq x y z
N MET A 1 7.93 15.23 -27.58
CA MET A 1 7.17 16.12 -26.67
C MET A 1 5.69 15.72 -26.56
N LYS A 2 5.35 14.51 -26.08
CA LYS A 2 3.98 14.10 -25.66
C LYS A 2 4.00 12.84 -24.75
N LYS A 3 4.97 12.72 -23.84
CA LYS A 3 5.06 11.61 -22.85
C LYS A 3 5.74 12.04 -21.54
N LEU A 4 5.43 13.25 -21.07
CA LEU A 4 5.96 13.75 -19.80
C LEU A 4 4.85 14.54 -19.10
N THR A 5 3.88 13.82 -18.57
CA THR A 5 2.81 14.36 -17.74
C THR A 5 2.37 13.22 -16.84
N ILE A 6 2.41 13.44 -15.52
CA ILE A 6 2.15 12.49 -14.43
C ILE A 6 3.40 11.75 -13.92
N LEU A 7 4.29 12.47 -13.24
CA LEU A 7 5.24 11.89 -12.27
C LEU A 7 5.75 13.01 -11.34
N LEU A 8 5.91 12.68 -10.05
CA LEU A 8 6.58 13.40 -8.94
C LEU A 8 5.73 14.29 -8.00
N PHE A 9 5.55 13.75 -6.79
CA PHE A 9 5.05 14.44 -5.58
C PHE A 9 5.88 13.95 -4.36
N PHE A 10 6.91 14.68 -3.94
CA PHE A 10 7.39 14.85 -2.55
C PHE A 10 8.04 13.74 -1.71
N ILE A 11 9.35 13.95 -1.46
CA ILE A 11 10.10 13.53 -0.25
C ILE A 11 10.57 14.80 0.51
N LEU A 12 10.21 14.96 1.79
CA LEU A 12 11.03 15.63 2.84
C LEU A 12 10.37 15.60 4.23
N LEU A 13 10.96 14.84 5.16
CA LEU A 13 10.92 15.08 6.61
C LEU A 13 12.25 14.62 7.22
N LEU A 14 13.11 15.57 7.60
CA LEU A 14 14.09 15.40 8.69
C LEU A 14 13.71 16.46 9.73
N ASN A 15 13.15 16.03 10.87
CA ASN A 15 12.99 16.87 12.05
C ASN A 15 13.86 16.30 13.18
N SER A 16 14.68 17.18 13.75
CA SER A 16 15.23 17.05 15.10
C SER A 16 14.22 17.51 16.15
N CYS A 17 14.35 16.94 17.36
CA CYS A 17 13.71 17.24 18.66
C CYS A 17 12.42 16.44 18.95
N GLY A 18 12.29 15.63 20.01
CA GLY A 18 13.17 15.27 21.13
C GLY A 18 12.34 14.63 22.26
N VAL A 19 12.97 14.01 23.26
CA VAL A 19 12.46 13.92 24.65
C VAL A 19 13.67 13.85 25.58
N ASN A 20 13.79 14.79 26.52
CA ASN A 20 14.61 14.59 27.71
C ASN A 20 13.77 15.00 28.91
N GLU A 21 13.76 14.13 29.91
CA GLU A 21 13.08 14.26 31.19
C GLU A 21 13.62 15.45 31.99
N ASP A 22 12.75 15.98 32.86
CA ASP A 22 12.93 17.18 33.64
C ASP A 22 14.19 17.16 34.52
N ILE A 23 15.06 18.15 34.32
CA ILE A 23 15.96 18.66 35.35
C ILE A 23 15.72 20.18 35.46
N PRO A 24 15.28 20.70 36.61
CA PRO A 24 15.03 22.12 36.78
C PRO A 24 16.33 22.86 37.08
N SER A 25 16.88 23.57 36.10
CA SER A 25 17.54 24.88 36.30
C SER A 25 18.10 25.43 34.98
N GLU A 26 18.04 26.76 34.85
CA GLU A 26 18.46 27.62 33.73
C GLU A 26 17.45 27.85 32.59
N THR A 27 16.83 29.04 32.65
CA THR A 27 16.08 29.71 31.59
C THR A 27 17.00 30.07 30.41
N LYS A 28 17.34 29.09 29.58
CA LYS A 28 17.75 29.34 28.19
C LYS A 28 16.49 29.30 27.32
N ALA A 29 16.17 30.43 26.71
CA ALA A 29 15.06 30.52 25.75
C ALA A 29 15.29 29.47 24.64
N LYS A 30 14.48 28.41 24.64
CA LYS A 30 14.50 27.40 23.57
C LYS A 30 14.09 28.11 22.27
N SER A 31 15.01 28.22 21.33
CA SER A 31 14.69 28.64 19.96
C SER A 31 13.86 27.52 19.33
N THR A 32 12.59 27.79 19.05
CA THR A 32 11.71 26.88 18.31
C THR A 32 11.86 27.19 16.82
N THR A 33 12.45 26.25 16.07
CA THR A 33 12.35 26.23 14.61
C THR A 33 11.18 25.36 14.21
N PHE A 34 10.47 25.74 13.15
CA PHE A 34 9.45 24.90 12.54
C PHE A 34 9.58 24.95 11.01
N THR A 35 9.17 23.86 10.39
CA THR A 35 9.32 23.62 8.95
C THR A 35 7.94 23.57 8.32
N GLU A 36 7.76 24.28 7.21
CA GLU A 36 6.51 24.29 6.46
C GLU A 36 6.75 24.25 4.95
N LYS A 37 5.82 23.65 4.22
CA LYS A 37 5.80 23.71 2.77
C LYS A 37 5.26 25.07 2.35
N VAL A 38 5.93 25.73 1.41
CA VAL A 38 5.53 27.05 0.89
C VAL A 38 5.42 27.02 -0.63
N ASP A 39 4.62 27.94 -1.17
CA ASP A 39 4.52 28.14 -2.61
C ASP A 39 5.70 28.98 -3.11
N ILE A 40 6.07 28.81 -4.39
CA ILE A 40 7.10 29.64 -5.03
C ILE A 40 6.76 31.12 -4.96
N ASP A 41 5.49 31.49 -5.00
CA ASP A 41 5.04 32.89 -4.86
C ASP A 41 5.46 33.51 -3.53
N GLU A 42 5.50 32.74 -2.42
CA GLU A 42 5.99 33.23 -1.13
C GLU A 42 7.48 33.55 -1.20
N VAL A 43 8.27 32.63 -1.76
CA VAL A 43 9.72 32.80 -1.91
C VAL A 43 10.05 33.96 -2.84
N LEU A 44 9.36 34.04 -3.98
CA LEU A 44 9.52 35.11 -4.94
C LEU A 44 9.10 36.46 -4.36
N THR A 45 8.06 36.52 -3.54
CA THR A 45 7.66 37.75 -2.86
C THR A 45 8.77 38.25 -1.93
N GLN A 46 9.37 37.37 -1.14
CA GLN A 46 10.49 37.73 -0.27
C GLN A 46 11.74 38.11 -1.06
N LEU A 47 12.06 37.34 -2.11
CA LEU A 47 13.20 37.60 -2.98
C LEU A 47 13.04 38.89 -3.79
N LYS A 48 11.85 39.24 -4.30
CA LYS A 48 11.65 40.50 -5.04
C LYS A 48 12.01 41.73 -4.20
N ILE A 49 11.82 41.65 -2.88
CA ILE A 49 12.16 42.72 -1.95
C ILE A 49 13.68 42.73 -1.66
N LYS A 50 14.29 41.55 -1.49
CA LYS A 50 15.65 41.42 -0.93
C LYS A 50 16.74 41.14 -1.97
N ASN A 51 16.41 40.38 -3.01
CA ASN A 51 17.27 40.04 -4.14
C ASN A 51 16.42 39.90 -5.44
N PRO A 52 16.00 41.03 -6.04
CA PRO A 52 15.11 41.04 -7.20
C PRO A 52 15.72 40.37 -8.45
N GLU A 53 17.05 40.32 -8.53
CA GLU A 53 17.75 39.64 -9.62
C GLU A 53 17.58 38.12 -9.52
N LEU A 54 17.73 37.53 -8.33
CA LEU A 54 17.47 36.10 -8.12
C LEU A 54 15.98 35.77 -8.32
N ALA A 55 15.07 36.60 -7.82
CA ALA A 55 13.63 36.41 -8.06
C ALA A 55 13.34 36.36 -9.57
N SER A 56 13.84 37.36 -10.31
CA SER A 56 13.68 37.43 -11.77
C SER A 56 14.34 36.24 -12.49
N PHE A 57 15.50 35.78 -12.00
CA PHE A 57 16.16 34.61 -12.54
C PHE A 57 15.31 33.35 -12.37
N ILE A 58 14.79 33.10 -11.16
CA ILE A 58 13.93 31.96 -10.86
C ILE A 58 12.63 32.03 -11.68
N GLU A 59 11.97 33.19 -11.73
CA GLU A 59 10.73 33.39 -12.49
C GLU A 59 10.90 33.18 -14.00
N ASN A 60 11.97 33.72 -14.58
CA ASN A 60 12.18 33.69 -16.03
C ASN A 60 12.85 32.40 -16.51
N ASN A 61 13.34 31.57 -15.59
CA ASN A 61 14.04 30.35 -15.93
C ASN A 61 13.55 29.16 -15.08
N PRO A 62 12.29 28.71 -15.25
CA PRO A 62 11.84 27.43 -14.67
C PRO A 62 12.73 26.26 -15.13
N PHE A 63 13.34 26.40 -16.32
CA PHE A 63 14.43 25.58 -16.84
C PHE A 63 15.65 26.48 -17.04
N THR A 64 16.72 26.31 -16.26
CA THR A 64 17.94 27.12 -16.38
C THR A 64 19.04 26.37 -17.11
N ASN A 65 19.62 27.00 -18.13
CA ASN A 65 20.90 26.55 -18.70
C ASN A 65 22.05 27.15 -17.90
N LEU A 66 22.31 26.66 -16.68
CA LEU A 66 23.48 27.10 -15.93
C LEU A 66 24.73 26.47 -16.54
N LYS A 67 25.64 27.33 -17.02
CA LYS A 67 26.99 26.90 -17.34
C LYS A 67 27.76 26.78 -16.02
N THR A 68 27.93 25.54 -15.56
CA THR A 68 28.90 25.27 -14.51
C THR A 68 30.30 25.20 -15.11
N ASN A 69 31.35 25.29 -14.29
CA ASN A 69 32.73 25.17 -14.76
C ASN A 69 33.06 23.81 -15.41
N THR A 70 32.16 22.83 -15.31
CA THR A 70 32.30 21.47 -15.85
C THR A 70 31.50 21.21 -17.14
N GLY A 71 30.68 22.16 -17.61
CA GLY A 71 29.85 22.00 -18.81
C GLY A 71 28.51 22.73 -18.70
N LYS A 72 27.68 22.65 -19.76
CA LYS A 72 26.27 23.06 -19.68
C LYS A 72 25.53 21.98 -18.89
N THR A 73 25.03 22.32 -17.71
CA THR A 73 24.13 21.44 -16.97
C THR A 73 22.84 22.21 -16.79
N ASP A 74 21.75 21.73 -17.40
CA ASP A 74 20.48 22.44 -17.28
C ASP A 74 19.82 21.99 -15.97
N TYR A 75 19.52 22.96 -15.09
CA TYR A 75 18.81 22.71 -13.84
C TYR A 75 17.34 23.05 -14.01
N TYR A 76 16.48 22.17 -13.51
CA TYR A 76 15.06 22.38 -13.37
C TYR A 76 14.74 22.70 -11.91
N PHE A 77 14.13 23.86 -11.66
CA PHE A 77 13.69 24.21 -10.32
C PHE A 77 12.39 23.50 -9.98
N ASP A 78 12.35 22.92 -8.80
CA ASP A 78 11.14 22.29 -8.29
C ASP A 78 10.30 23.28 -7.47
N PHE A 79 9.44 24.03 -8.16
CA PHE A 79 8.57 25.02 -7.51
C PHE A 79 7.46 24.41 -6.68
N GLU A 80 7.10 23.16 -6.97
CA GLU A 80 6.08 22.49 -6.19
C GLU A 80 6.61 22.11 -4.81
N HIS A 81 7.94 21.99 -4.64
CA HIS A 81 8.64 21.33 -3.53
C HIS A 81 9.47 22.20 -2.59
N ILE A 82 9.04 23.44 -2.42
CA ILE A 82 9.76 24.41 -1.62
C ILE A 82 9.41 24.28 -0.15
N VAL A 83 10.44 24.30 0.69
CA VAL A 83 10.31 24.22 2.14
C VAL A 83 10.86 25.49 2.78
N ALA A 84 10.13 26.09 3.71
CA ALA A 84 10.58 27.17 4.56
C ALA A 84 10.87 26.65 5.97
N ILE A 85 12.02 27.02 6.52
CA ILE A 85 12.38 26.83 7.93
C ILE A 85 12.30 28.18 8.59
N LYS A 86 11.34 28.33 9.50
CA LYS A 86 11.08 29.58 10.22
C LYS A 86 11.56 29.45 11.66
N ASN A 87 12.19 30.50 12.18
CA ASN A 87 12.51 30.59 13.60
C ASN A 87 11.58 31.59 14.32
N ASN A 88 11.69 31.64 15.63
CA ASN A 88 10.91 32.54 16.49
C ASN A 88 11.17 34.04 16.27
N LYS A 89 12.13 34.41 15.41
CA LYS A 89 12.44 35.79 15.00
C LYS A 89 11.93 36.12 13.60
N ASN A 90 11.11 35.26 13.00
CA ASN A 90 10.66 35.37 11.61
C ASN A 90 11.81 35.37 10.58
N GLU A 91 12.98 34.84 10.93
CA GLU A 91 14.00 34.54 9.92
C GLU A 91 13.57 33.27 9.18
N VAL A 92 13.69 33.27 7.86
CA VAL A 92 13.18 32.18 7.01
C VAL A 92 14.27 31.69 6.08
N ALA A 93 14.58 30.40 6.15
CA ALA A 93 15.43 29.72 5.18
C ALA A 93 14.57 28.88 4.24
N TYR A 94 14.63 29.17 2.95
CA TYR A 94 13.93 28.42 1.91
C TYR A 94 14.87 27.38 1.29
N THR A 95 14.34 26.20 0.99
CA THR A 95 15.04 25.18 0.20
C THR A 95 14.24 24.90 -1.06
N ILE A 96 14.85 25.11 -2.22
CA ILE A 96 14.27 24.85 -3.55
C ILE A 96 15.02 23.69 -4.19
N PRO A 97 14.40 22.52 -4.39
CA PRO A 97 15.06 21.40 -5.07
C PRO A 97 15.42 21.73 -6.52
N LEU A 98 16.49 21.12 -7.01
CA LEU A 98 17.00 21.29 -8.37
C LEU A 98 17.26 19.93 -9.01
N TYR A 99 16.76 19.70 -10.23
CA TYR A 99 17.01 18.48 -10.99
C TYR A 99 17.87 18.75 -12.21
N LEU A 100 18.76 17.82 -12.54
CA LEU A 100 19.57 17.88 -13.77
C LEU A 100 18.86 17.19 -14.92
N THR A 101 18.91 17.78 -16.11
CA THR A 101 18.29 17.21 -17.33
C THR A 101 19.13 16.12 -18.01
N THR A 102 20.36 15.86 -17.56
CA THR A 102 21.24 14.86 -18.18
C THR A 102 20.98 13.47 -17.62
N GLU A 103 20.79 12.47 -18.50
CA GLU A 103 20.39 11.09 -18.18
C GLU A 103 21.34 10.29 -17.27
N ASP A 104 22.53 10.80 -16.93
CA ASP A 104 23.64 9.98 -16.38
C ASP A 104 24.03 10.30 -14.91
N GLN A 105 23.17 10.99 -14.14
CA GLN A 105 23.56 11.49 -12.80
C GLN A 105 22.64 11.05 -11.67
N SER A 106 22.21 9.79 -11.65
CA SER A 106 21.41 9.21 -10.56
C SER A 106 22.09 9.20 -9.18
N LYS A 107 23.33 9.69 -9.05
CA LYS A 107 24.09 9.77 -7.81
C LYS A 107 24.03 11.16 -7.13
N TYR A 108 23.55 12.20 -7.81
CA TYR A 108 23.60 13.57 -7.30
C TYR A 108 22.20 14.11 -7.03
N ILE A 109 22.03 14.77 -5.88
CA ILE A 109 20.85 15.60 -5.57
C ILE A 109 21.34 17.04 -5.41
N HIS A 110 20.73 17.96 -6.16
CA HIS A 110 21.03 19.39 -6.06
C HIS A 110 19.88 20.13 -5.37
N LYS A 111 20.20 21.08 -4.51
CA LYS A 111 19.23 21.93 -3.83
C LYS A 111 19.77 23.36 -3.76
N LEU A 112 18.92 24.34 -4.01
CA LEU A 112 19.21 25.73 -3.73
C LEU A 112 18.71 26.07 -2.32
N SER A 113 19.63 26.37 -1.41
CA SER A 113 19.31 26.96 -0.11
C SER A 113 19.31 28.47 -0.24
N VAL A 114 18.23 29.11 0.18
CA VAL A 114 18.01 30.56 0.13
C VAL A 114 17.65 31.02 1.54
N GLU A 115 18.63 31.51 2.28
CA GLU A 115 18.41 32.05 3.62
C GLU A 115 18.08 33.55 3.54
N ILE A 116 16.91 33.95 4.02
CA ILE A 116 16.46 35.34 4.03
C ILE A 116 16.34 35.81 5.48
N THR A 117 17.24 36.71 5.86
CA THR A 117 17.22 37.39 7.16
C THR A 117 16.78 38.86 6.99
N PRO A 118 16.49 39.59 8.08
CA PRO A 118 16.21 41.02 7.99
C PRO A 118 17.32 41.81 7.28
N THR A 119 18.59 41.38 7.43
CA THR A 119 19.78 42.13 7.00
C THR A 119 20.51 41.53 5.80
N SER A 120 20.23 40.29 5.39
CA SER A 120 20.94 39.63 4.30
C SER A 120 20.10 38.57 3.58
N THR A 121 20.54 38.22 2.38
CA THR A 121 20.12 37.01 1.66
C THR A 121 21.37 36.19 1.38
N ASP A 122 21.46 34.98 1.92
CA ASP A 122 22.51 34.02 1.55
C ASP A 122 21.94 32.95 0.62
N ILE A 123 22.71 32.57 -0.39
CA ILE A 123 22.25 31.66 -1.45
C ILE A 123 23.34 30.65 -1.73
N GLN A 124 23.05 29.39 -1.44
CA GLN A 124 23.98 28.28 -1.58
C GLN A 124 23.38 27.17 -2.45
N LEU A 125 24.13 26.73 -3.45
CA LEU A 125 23.87 25.48 -4.15
C LEU A 125 24.47 24.34 -3.32
N ILE A 126 23.61 23.50 -2.76
CA ILE A 126 23.97 22.29 -2.04
C ILE A 126 23.92 21.14 -3.02
N THR A 127 25.03 20.41 -3.16
CA THR A 127 25.11 19.17 -3.91
C THR A 127 25.38 18.01 -2.96
N ILE A 128 24.54 17.00 -3.04
CA ILE A 128 24.57 15.78 -2.24
C ILE A 128 24.93 14.64 -3.20
N GLU A 129 26.11 14.08 -3.07
CA GLU A 129 26.62 12.97 -3.88
C GLU A 129 26.55 11.67 -3.09
N GLY A 130 25.81 10.69 -3.61
CA GLY A 130 25.79 9.32 -3.12
C GLY A 130 27.02 8.56 -3.62
N MET A 131 27.89 8.16 -2.70
CA MET A 131 29.10 7.40 -3.02
C MET A 131 28.80 5.90 -3.15
N ASP A 132 29.65 5.17 -3.89
CA ASP A 132 29.47 3.73 -4.13
C ASP A 132 29.58 2.89 -2.85
N ASP A 133 30.30 3.39 -1.84
CA ASP A 133 30.39 2.80 -0.50
C ASP A 133 29.16 3.09 0.38
N GLY A 134 28.23 3.90 -0.12
CA GLY A 134 27.02 4.31 0.57
C GLY A 134 27.14 5.48 1.52
N THR A 135 28.32 6.08 1.63
CA THR A 135 28.46 7.39 2.26
C THR A 135 27.85 8.48 1.37
N VAL A 136 27.59 9.63 1.98
CA VAL A 136 27.08 10.80 1.28
C VAL A 136 28.11 11.91 1.41
N LYS A 137 28.47 12.51 0.28
CA LYS A 137 29.36 13.66 0.25
C LYS A 137 28.54 14.92 0.00
N TYR A 138 28.72 15.89 0.88
CA TYR A 138 28.08 17.20 0.78
C TYR A 138 29.08 18.20 0.22
N SER A 139 28.63 19.03 -0.71
CA SER A 139 29.36 20.19 -1.17
C SER A 139 28.42 21.38 -1.26
N THR A 140 28.88 22.52 -0.77
CA THR A 140 28.16 23.79 -0.86
C THR A 140 28.96 24.75 -1.72
N HIS A 141 28.26 25.41 -2.63
CA HIS A 141 28.84 26.42 -3.51
C HIS A 141 27.98 27.67 -3.44
N GLN A 142 28.61 28.84 -3.32
CA GLN A 142 27.89 30.09 -3.44
C GLN A 142 27.22 30.15 -4.82
N PHE A 143 25.90 30.37 -4.83
CA PHE A 143 25.14 30.44 -6.07
C PHE A 143 25.07 31.89 -6.53
N ASP A 144 25.82 32.21 -7.60
CA ASP A 144 25.73 33.49 -8.28
C ASP A 144 24.96 33.30 -9.60
N PRO A 145 23.70 33.77 -9.70
CA PRO A 145 22.91 33.63 -10.93
C PRO A 145 23.51 34.38 -12.12
N ASN A 146 24.44 35.33 -11.90
CA ASN A 146 24.99 36.21 -12.92
C ASN A 146 26.43 35.91 -13.33
N GLN A 147 27.13 34.96 -12.67
CA GLN A 147 28.56 34.65 -12.84
C GLN A 147 29.39 35.80 -13.45
N LYS A 148 29.47 36.93 -12.75
CA LYS A 148 30.46 37.98 -13.02
C LYS A 148 31.35 38.14 -11.81
N LYS A 149 32.36 37.27 -11.74
CA LYS A 149 33.44 37.21 -10.74
C LYS A 149 32.98 37.09 -9.28
N SER A 150 33.20 35.88 -8.75
CA SER A 150 33.29 35.52 -7.33
C SER A 150 33.67 36.68 -6.41
N LEU A 151 32.68 37.29 -5.76
CA LEU A 151 32.87 38.04 -4.51
C LEU A 151 32.88 37.03 -3.38
N THR A 152 34.05 36.81 -2.77
CA THR A 152 34.16 36.06 -1.51
C THR A 152 33.23 36.69 -0.46
N SER A 153 32.23 35.93 -0.03
CA SER A 153 31.39 36.27 1.12
C SER A 153 32.27 36.57 2.34
N LYS A 154 31.96 37.68 3.05
CA LYS A 154 32.61 38.04 4.32
C LYS A 154 32.04 37.25 5.52
N THR A 155 31.05 36.40 5.30
CA THR A 155 30.51 35.49 6.32
C THR A 155 31.13 34.13 6.12
N ALA A 156 32.37 33.96 6.58
CA ALA A 156 32.89 32.62 6.90
C ALA A 156 32.24 32.19 8.22
N GLN A 157 30.96 31.83 8.17
CA GLN A 157 30.31 31.17 9.29
C GLN A 157 30.40 29.67 9.01
N ILE A 158 31.26 29.03 9.80
CA ILE A 158 31.50 27.60 9.78
C ILE A 158 30.23 26.93 10.28
N ASP A 159 29.45 26.34 9.38
CA ASP A 159 28.38 25.44 9.78
C ASP A 159 28.98 24.06 10.01
N CYS A 160 29.11 23.72 11.28
CA CYS A 160 29.32 22.35 11.71
C CYS A 160 27.97 21.66 11.74
N TYR A 161 27.78 20.63 10.91
CA TYR A 161 26.64 19.74 11.04
C TYR A 161 27.12 18.45 11.69
N CYS A 162 26.47 18.07 12.78
CA CYS A 162 26.76 16.84 13.51
C CYS A 162 25.60 15.85 13.32
N ILE A 163 25.92 14.65 12.90
CA ILE A 163 24.99 13.52 12.87
C ILE A 163 25.37 12.63 14.04
N THR A 164 24.47 12.52 15.02
CA THR A 164 24.59 11.58 16.14
C THR A 164 23.70 10.37 15.86
N THR A 165 24.32 9.23 15.58
CA THR A 165 23.64 7.94 15.56
C THR A 165 23.71 7.33 16.95
N VAL A 166 22.54 7.02 17.50
CA VAL A 166 22.38 6.30 18.77
C VAL A 166 21.81 4.93 18.43
N SER A 167 22.54 3.86 18.74
CA SER A 167 21.96 2.50 18.70
C SER A 167 20.98 2.32 19.87
N ASP A 168 19.90 1.55 19.69
CA ASP A 168 18.95 1.29 20.78
C ASP A 168 19.57 0.37 21.86
N CYS A 169 19.41 0.69 23.14
CA CYS A 169 19.70 -0.26 24.24
C CYS A 169 18.54 -1.25 24.34
N THR A 170 18.83 -2.54 24.25
CA THR A 170 17.83 -3.61 24.49
C THR A 170 17.52 -3.84 25.98
N CYS A 171 17.79 -2.86 26.86
CA CYS A 171 18.09 -3.12 28.26
C CYS A 171 17.31 -2.24 29.24
N HIS A 172 16.03 -2.52 29.46
CA HIS A 172 15.32 -2.09 30.68
C HIS A 172 14.36 -3.18 31.19
N LYS A 173 14.79 -3.90 32.25
CA LYS A 173 14.00 -4.10 33.50
C LYS A 173 14.74 -4.86 34.62
N THR A 174 15.80 -5.61 34.37
CA THR A 174 16.62 -6.21 35.45
C THR A 174 18.07 -6.45 34.99
N HIS A 175 19.05 -5.84 35.67
CA HIS A 175 20.46 -6.15 35.43
C HIS A 175 20.80 -7.50 36.09
N ALA A 176 20.96 -8.55 35.29
CA ALA A 176 21.72 -9.73 35.71
C ALA A 176 23.23 -9.46 35.52
N SER A 177 24.05 -10.08 36.36
CA SER A 177 25.47 -9.81 36.61
C SER A 177 26.45 -10.17 35.48
N GLY A 178 26.14 -9.79 34.24
CA GLY A 178 26.97 -10.03 33.07
C GLY A 178 26.82 -8.94 32.02
N GLY A 179 27.29 -7.73 32.34
CA GLY A 179 27.59 -6.59 31.45
C GLY A 179 26.62 -6.32 30.28
N CYS A 180 25.92 -5.19 30.30
CA CYS A 180 25.19 -4.71 29.12
C CYS A 180 26.14 -4.01 28.13
N ASP A 181 25.93 -4.25 26.85
CA ASP A 181 26.40 -3.35 25.80
C ASP A 181 25.56 -2.07 25.85
N HIS A 182 26.21 -0.98 26.21
CA HIS A 182 25.60 0.35 26.18
C HIS A 182 25.47 0.82 24.73
N PRO A 183 24.45 1.65 24.45
CA PRO A 183 24.29 2.20 23.11
C PRO A 183 25.56 2.93 22.70
N SER A 184 26.12 2.55 21.56
CA SER A 184 27.17 3.33 20.92
C SER A 184 26.55 4.64 20.44
N VAL A 185 27.09 5.75 20.92
CA VAL A 185 26.77 7.09 20.44
C VAL A 185 27.91 7.50 19.55
N GLU A 186 27.69 7.42 18.24
CA GLU A 186 28.63 7.93 17.26
C GLU A 186 28.14 9.27 16.76
N THR A 187 28.88 10.33 17.12
CA THR A 187 28.63 11.68 16.60
C THR A 187 29.69 12.00 15.57
N SER A 188 29.31 12.05 14.30
CA SER A 188 30.17 12.58 13.25
C SER A 188 29.83 14.04 13.02
N CYS A 189 30.79 14.93 13.24
CA CYS A 189 30.66 16.35 12.93
C CYS A 189 31.52 16.67 11.71
N SER A 190 30.92 17.29 10.71
CA SER A 190 31.67 17.85 9.58
C SER A 190 31.50 19.35 9.59
N CYS A 191 32.63 20.05 9.61
CA CYS A 191 32.70 21.50 9.57
C CYS A 191 33.43 21.90 8.28
N SER A 192 32.88 22.84 7.53
CA SER A 192 33.53 23.42 6.37
C SER A 192 34.63 24.40 6.83
N GLY A 193 35.86 23.89 7.04
CA GLY A 193 37.03 24.76 7.22
C GLY A 193 38.15 24.21 8.11
N SER A 194 39.01 23.34 7.56
CA SER A 194 40.47 23.41 7.77
C SER A 194 41.15 22.33 6.95
N GLY A 195 42.02 22.76 6.04
CA GLY A 195 42.99 21.88 5.42
C GLY A 195 44.02 21.47 6.46
N SER A 196 44.13 20.17 6.69
CA SER A 196 45.33 19.40 7.06
C SER A 196 44.91 18.23 7.95
N PHE A 197 44.62 17.08 7.34
CA PHE A 197 44.47 15.83 8.07
C PHE A 197 45.86 15.29 8.42
N GLY A 198 46.24 15.42 9.69
CA GLY A 198 47.26 14.56 10.29
C GLY A 198 46.71 13.14 10.38
N THR A 199 47.42 12.20 9.77
CA THR A 199 47.14 10.76 9.87
C THR A 199 47.38 10.29 11.30
N SER A 200 46.33 10.15 12.11
CA SER A 200 46.38 9.28 13.29
C SER A 200 45.71 7.96 12.95
N GLN A 201 46.52 6.91 12.77
CA GLN A 201 46.05 5.53 12.74
C GLN A 201 45.32 5.20 14.05
N PRO A 202 44.16 4.53 14.02
CA PRO A 202 43.64 3.85 15.19
C PRO A 202 44.47 2.59 15.42
N ASN A 203 44.95 2.43 16.66
CA ASN A 203 45.61 1.22 17.14
C ASN A 203 44.70 0.00 16.94
N ASN A 204 45.26 -1.00 16.26
CA ASN A 204 44.67 -2.29 16.01
C ASN A 204 44.80 -3.15 17.28
N ASN A 205 43.74 -3.23 18.08
CA ASN A 205 43.58 -4.25 19.12
C ASN A 205 42.10 -4.35 19.55
N GLY A 206 41.29 -4.95 18.69
CA GLY A 206 39.95 -5.40 19.01
C GLY A 206 39.67 -6.67 18.22
N THR A 207 39.61 -7.81 18.92
CA THR A 207 39.24 -9.11 18.36
C THR A 207 37.76 -9.09 17.93
N GLY A 208 37.50 -8.52 16.75
CA GLY A 208 36.21 -8.65 16.07
C GLY A 208 36.15 -9.99 15.35
N THR A 209 35.33 -10.89 15.86
CA THR A 209 35.01 -12.17 15.21
C THR A 209 34.37 -11.92 13.85
N ASN A 210 35.08 -12.24 12.77
CA ASN A 210 34.50 -12.35 11.43
C ASN A 210 33.40 -13.44 11.44
N THR A 211 32.13 -13.04 11.50
CA THR A 211 31.02 -13.95 11.21
C THR A 211 30.82 -14.00 9.70
N SER A 212 31.50 -14.95 9.05
CA SER A 212 31.18 -15.34 7.68
C SER A 212 29.79 -15.98 7.66
N TRP A 213 28.79 -15.24 7.18
CA TRP A 213 27.42 -15.76 7.08
C TRP A 213 27.20 -16.42 5.72
N ALA A 214 27.46 -17.73 5.66
CA ALA A 214 27.15 -18.57 4.50
C ALA A 214 25.64 -18.78 4.42
N GLY A 215 24.99 -18.12 3.46
CA GLY A 215 23.55 -18.22 3.23
C GLY A 215 23.17 -19.52 2.53
N GLY A 216 22.49 -20.40 3.27
CA GLY A 216 21.65 -21.44 2.66
C GLY A 216 20.41 -20.80 2.05
N SER A 217 20.05 -21.19 0.83
CA SER A 217 18.85 -20.75 0.14
C SER A 217 17.60 -21.25 0.89
N GLY A 218 16.89 -20.36 1.59
CA GLY A 218 15.56 -20.65 2.13
C GLY A 218 15.26 -20.12 3.54
N SER A 219 16.26 -19.65 4.30
CA SER A 219 15.99 -19.06 5.62
C SER A 219 15.67 -17.56 5.51
N PRO A 220 14.72 -17.04 6.32
CA PRO A 220 14.49 -15.60 6.44
C PRO A 220 15.81 -14.89 6.70
N ILE A 221 16.10 -13.85 5.92
CA ILE A 221 17.30 -13.05 6.16
C ILE A 221 17.00 -12.23 7.41
N SER A 222 17.68 -12.55 8.52
CA SER A 222 17.76 -11.65 9.67
C SER A 222 18.49 -10.37 9.26
N TYR A 223 17.96 -9.23 9.67
CA TYR A 223 18.51 -7.91 9.39
C TYR A 223 18.34 -7.00 10.61
N THR A 224 19.24 -6.03 10.77
CA THR A 224 19.09 -5.00 11.81
C THR A 224 17.99 -4.03 11.36
N PRO A 225 17.05 -3.63 12.23
CA PRO A 225 15.95 -2.72 11.89
C PRO A 225 16.42 -1.25 11.77
N THR A 226 17.64 -1.04 11.28
CA THR A 226 18.22 0.26 10.94
C THR A 226 18.07 0.50 9.44
N GLY A 227 18.13 1.77 9.01
CA GLY A 227 18.04 2.12 7.59
C GLY A 227 19.05 1.36 6.71
N ASP A 228 20.31 1.31 7.14
CA ASP A 228 21.35 0.56 6.44
C ASP A 228 21.12 -0.95 6.48
N GLY A 229 20.66 -1.49 7.60
CA GLY A 229 20.33 -2.90 7.74
C GLY A 229 19.23 -3.35 6.78
N ILE A 230 18.17 -2.53 6.67
CA ILE A 230 17.06 -2.74 5.73
C ILE A 230 17.58 -2.64 4.28
N TYR A 231 18.39 -1.64 3.95
CA TYR A 231 18.98 -1.49 2.61
C TYR A 231 19.84 -2.70 2.24
N ILE A 232 20.71 -3.16 3.14
CA ILE A 232 21.55 -4.34 2.90
C ILE A 232 20.68 -5.59 2.70
N ALA A 233 19.61 -5.75 3.50
CA ALA A 233 18.70 -6.88 3.37
C ALA A 233 17.97 -6.88 2.02
N LEU A 234 17.42 -5.73 1.60
CA LEU A 234 16.80 -5.57 0.29
C LEU A 234 17.82 -5.77 -0.82
N ASN A 235 18.99 -5.13 -0.76
CA ASN A 235 20.03 -5.30 -1.77
C ASN A 235 20.47 -6.77 -1.92
N LYS A 236 20.55 -7.53 -0.82
CA LYS A 236 20.83 -8.97 -0.86
C LYS A 236 19.71 -9.75 -1.57
N LYS A 237 18.44 -9.40 -1.32
CA LYS A 237 17.28 -10.03 -1.98
C LYS A 237 17.19 -9.70 -3.47
N PHE A 238 17.66 -8.53 -3.89
CA PHE A 238 17.57 -8.03 -5.28
C PHE A 238 18.86 -8.13 -6.11
N ARG A 239 19.99 -8.52 -5.50
CA ARG A 239 21.37 -8.35 -6.02
C ARG A 239 21.65 -8.80 -7.47
N ALA A 240 20.83 -9.71 -8.02
CA ALA A 240 20.96 -10.20 -9.40
C ALA A 240 19.94 -9.56 -10.37
N ASP A 241 18.84 -9.01 -9.86
CA ASP A 241 17.67 -8.65 -10.65
C ASP A 241 17.52 -7.13 -10.80
N TYR A 242 17.98 -6.36 -9.82
CA TYR A 242 17.72 -4.93 -9.75
C TYR A 242 18.78 -4.20 -8.91
N GLN A 243 19.19 -3.02 -9.38
CA GLN A 243 20.03 -2.09 -8.63
C GLN A 243 19.16 -0.92 -8.16
N PHE A 244 19.11 -0.70 -6.85
CA PHE A 244 18.36 0.43 -6.29
C PHE A 244 18.97 1.76 -6.73
N THR A 245 18.12 2.71 -7.10
CA THR A 245 18.56 4.09 -7.38
C THR A 245 19.07 4.76 -6.10
N ALA A 246 19.85 5.85 -6.21
CA ALA A 246 20.29 6.58 -5.02
C ALA A 246 19.10 7.14 -4.21
N ILE A 247 18.01 7.53 -4.90
CA ILE A 247 16.79 8.01 -4.25
C ILE A 247 16.09 6.89 -3.49
N GLN A 248 15.95 5.70 -4.10
CA GLN A 248 15.39 4.54 -3.40
C GLN A 248 16.24 4.14 -2.20
N LYS A 249 17.57 4.13 -2.34
CA LYS A 249 18.50 3.89 -1.22
C LYS A 249 18.30 4.91 -0.10
N TYR A 250 18.23 6.20 -0.44
CA TYR A 250 17.97 7.27 0.52
C TYR A 250 16.64 7.06 1.25
N ASN A 251 15.56 6.75 0.54
CA ASN A 251 14.25 6.47 1.15
C ASN A 251 14.29 5.22 2.04
N ILE A 252 14.97 4.17 1.61
CA ILE A 252 15.14 2.96 2.42
C ILE A 252 15.80 3.30 3.76
N ILE A 253 16.88 4.08 3.71
CA ILE A 253 17.69 4.42 4.89
C ILE A 253 16.94 5.39 5.82
N ASN A 254 16.28 6.41 5.27
CA ASN A 254 15.71 7.50 6.08
C ASN A 254 14.23 7.28 6.46
N MET A 255 13.50 6.42 5.75
CA MET A 255 12.09 6.11 6.04
C MET A 255 11.93 4.73 6.72
N VAL A 256 12.74 4.46 7.74
CA VAL A 256 12.82 3.15 8.44
C VAL A 256 11.44 2.53 8.74
N PRO A 257 10.44 3.26 9.31
CA PRO A 257 9.14 2.65 9.64
C PRO A 257 8.37 2.11 8.43
N PHE A 258 8.58 2.69 7.25
CA PHE A 258 7.99 2.24 6.00
C PHE A 258 8.83 1.12 5.40
N SER A 259 10.14 1.37 5.25
CA SER A 259 11.06 0.51 4.52
C SER A 259 11.26 -0.85 5.18
N GLN A 260 11.13 -0.94 6.51
CA GLN A 260 11.17 -2.20 7.25
C GLN A 260 10.09 -3.20 6.77
N LYS A 261 8.95 -2.71 6.27
CA LYS A 261 7.85 -3.58 5.81
C LYS A 261 8.19 -4.40 4.57
N PHE A 262 9.16 -3.96 3.76
CA PHE A 262 9.53 -4.65 2.52
C PHE A 262 10.31 -5.95 2.74
N PRO A 263 11.42 -5.99 3.50
CA PRO A 263 12.08 -7.25 3.79
C PRO A 263 11.17 -8.19 4.60
N ASP A 264 10.31 -7.69 5.49
CA ASP A 264 9.33 -8.49 6.21
C ASP A 264 8.34 -9.17 5.25
N PHE A 265 7.74 -8.38 4.35
CA PHE A 265 6.85 -8.88 3.30
C PHE A 265 7.52 -9.94 2.42
N LEU A 266 8.75 -9.69 1.99
CA LEU A 266 9.53 -10.62 1.16
C LEU A 266 9.95 -11.89 1.92
N ASN A 267 10.20 -11.80 3.22
CA ASN A 267 10.45 -12.96 4.07
C ASN A 267 9.20 -13.82 4.27
N GLU A 268 8.02 -13.20 4.34
CA GLU A 268 6.74 -13.90 4.55
C GLU A 268 6.17 -14.52 3.26
N GLU A 269 6.14 -13.76 2.17
CA GLU A 269 5.51 -14.20 0.90
C GLU A 269 6.54 -14.69 -0.13
N GLY A 270 7.83 -14.62 0.17
CA GLY A 270 8.93 -15.07 -0.68
C GLY A 270 9.44 -14.05 -1.69
N ASP A 271 10.68 -14.25 -2.16
CA ASP A 271 11.43 -13.37 -3.04
C ASP A 271 11.09 -13.56 -4.54
N THR A 272 9.81 -13.78 -4.86
CA THR A 272 9.35 -14.03 -6.24
C THR A 272 9.47 -12.77 -7.12
N PRO A 273 9.57 -12.88 -8.46
CA PRO A 273 9.62 -11.71 -9.34
C PRO A 273 8.44 -10.75 -9.17
N ILE A 274 7.23 -11.26 -8.93
CA ILE A 274 6.03 -10.45 -8.73
C ILE A 274 6.07 -9.69 -7.40
N ASN A 275 6.54 -10.33 -6.32
CA ASN A 275 6.69 -9.69 -5.01
C ASN A 275 7.79 -8.62 -5.04
N LYS A 276 8.91 -8.91 -5.72
CA LYS A 276 9.98 -7.96 -5.95
C LYS A 276 9.51 -6.74 -6.74
N ALA A 277 8.79 -6.95 -7.84
CA ALA A 277 8.22 -5.86 -8.65
C ALA A 277 7.26 -5.00 -7.83
N PHE A 278 6.43 -5.61 -6.98
CA PHE A 278 5.57 -4.87 -6.05
C PHE A 278 6.37 -4.03 -5.06
N VAL A 279 7.44 -4.56 -4.46
CA VAL A 279 8.33 -3.78 -3.56
C VAL A 279 8.94 -2.58 -4.29
N ILE A 280 9.45 -2.76 -5.52
CA ILE A 280 9.97 -1.64 -6.31
C ILE A 280 8.88 -0.60 -6.59
N GLN A 281 7.67 -1.05 -6.97
CA GLN A 281 6.54 -0.15 -7.17
C GLN A 281 6.20 0.63 -5.88
N MET A 282 6.22 -0.01 -4.71
CA MET A 282 5.93 0.65 -3.45
C MET A 282 7.05 1.61 -3.02
N LEU A 283 8.31 1.30 -3.32
CA LEU A 283 9.44 2.22 -3.12
C LEU A 283 9.32 3.47 -4.00
N ASN A 284 8.94 3.31 -5.26
CA ASN A 284 8.66 4.46 -6.14
C ASN A 284 7.45 5.26 -5.63
N ARG A 285 6.42 4.60 -5.10
CA ARG A 285 5.27 5.31 -4.49
C ARG A 285 5.63 6.00 -3.16
N LEU A 286 6.60 5.49 -2.42
CA LEU A 286 7.18 6.20 -1.26
C LEU A 286 7.95 7.44 -1.69
N GLU A 287 8.69 7.35 -2.80
CA GLU A 287 9.34 8.50 -3.44
C GLU A 287 8.31 9.53 -3.93
N ASP A 288 7.18 9.07 -4.47
CA ASP A 288 6.04 9.89 -4.87
C ASP A 288 5.14 10.31 -3.70
N GLY A 289 5.60 10.19 -2.44
CA GLY A 289 4.90 10.76 -1.28
C GLY A 289 3.47 10.21 -1.06
N ILE A 290 3.11 9.11 -1.72
CA ILE A 290 1.75 8.57 -1.74
C ILE A 290 1.34 8.07 -0.36
N PHE A 291 2.32 7.66 0.46
CA PHE A 291 2.09 7.18 1.81
C PHE A 291 2.43 8.28 2.82
N ALA A 292 1.40 8.95 3.33
CA ALA A 292 1.52 9.92 4.42
C ALA A 292 1.84 9.26 5.76
N VAL A 293 1.37 8.02 5.98
CA VAL A 293 1.59 7.27 7.22
C VAL A 293 1.90 5.79 6.96
N PRO A 294 2.70 5.11 7.81
CA PRO A 294 3.07 3.70 7.63
C PRO A 294 1.87 2.74 7.54
N LYS A 295 0.74 3.13 8.13
CA LYS A 295 -0.52 2.38 8.05
C LYS A 295 -1.00 2.21 6.60
N GLN A 296 -0.88 3.24 5.76
CA GLN A 296 -1.31 3.17 4.35
C GLN A 296 -0.47 2.17 3.55
N LEU A 297 0.85 2.14 3.77
CA LEU A 297 1.73 1.14 3.16
C LEU A 297 1.38 -0.26 3.63
N THR A 298 1.10 -0.43 4.93
CA THR A 298 0.66 -1.72 5.49
C THR A 298 -0.62 -2.21 4.82
N ILE A 299 -1.61 -1.33 4.62
CA ILE A 299 -2.84 -1.65 3.90
C ILE A 299 -2.56 -2.02 2.43
N ALA A 300 -1.68 -1.29 1.75
CA ALA A 300 -1.29 -1.60 0.36
C ALA A 300 -0.63 -2.98 0.24
N ILE A 301 0.26 -3.34 1.16
CA ILE A 301 0.87 -4.68 1.24
C ILE A 301 -0.21 -5.75 1.45
N GLN A 302 -1.17 -5.52 2.34
CA GLN A 302 -2.25 -6.48 2.59
C GLN A 302 -3.19 -6.63 1.39
N ASN A 303 -3.61 -5.53 0.75
CA ASN A 303 -4.38 -5.56 -0.50
C ASN A 303 -3.65 -6.38 -1.59
N PHE A 304 -2.33 -6.20 -1.72
CA PHE A 304 -1.53 -6.99 -2.66
C PHE A 304 -1.55 -8.48 -2.32
N LYS A 305 -1.36 -8.85 -1.04
CA LYS A 305 -1.44 -10.25 -0.59
C LYS A 305 -2.79 -10.89 -0.89
N TYR A 306 -3.89 -10.19 -0.61
CA TYR A 306 -5.23 -10.69 -0.95
C TYR A 306 -5.42 -10.80 -2.46
N SER A 307 -4.93 -9.82 -3.22
CA SER A 307 -4.99 -9.83 -4.69
C SER A 307 -4.26 -11.02 -5.30
N LEU A 308 -3.09 -11.41 -4.75
CA LEU A 308 -2.34 -12.57 -5.23
C LEU A 308 -3.13 -13.87 -5.14
N LYS A 309 -3.93 -14.01 -4.06
CA LYS A 309 -4.72 -15.20 -3.71
C LYS A 309 -6.20 -15.06 -4.12
N SER A 310 -6.51 -14.08 -4.96
CA SER A 310 -7.84 -13.74 -5.43
C SER A 310 -7.90 -13.81 -6.96
N PRO A 311 -9.08 -14.09 -7.54
CA PRO A 311 -9.28 -13.92 -8.98
C PRO A 311 -9.32 -12.42 -9.38
N LEU A 312 -9.27 -11.49 -8.42
CA LEU A 312 -9.37 -10.04 -8.57
C LEU A 312 -8.11 -9.33 -8.04
N ASN A 313 -7.87 -8.11 -8.52
CA ASN A 313 -7.02 -7.15 -7.81
C ASN A 313 -7.92 -6.41 -6.81
N VAL A 314 -7.83 -6.76 -5.54
CA VAL A 314 -8.75 -6.22 -4.53
C VAL A 314 -8.24 -4.95 -3.89
N ASP A 315 -9.15 -4.00 -3.71
CA ASP A 315 -9.00 -2.88 -2.80
C ASP A 315 -9.96 -3.06 -1.61
N MET A 316 -9.39 -3.35 -0.44
CA MET A 316 -10.09 -3.50 0.83
C MET A 316 -9.73 -2.39 1.82
N TYR A 317 -9.32 -1.20 1.34
CA TYR A 317 -8.81 -0.14 2.21
C TYR A 317 -9.77 0.19 3.36
N SER A 318 -11.08 0.37 3.08
CA SER A 318 -12.09 0.70 4.10
C SER A 318 -12.24 -0.35 5.20
N ILE A 319 -11.94 -1.61 4.87
CA ILE A 319 -12.05 -2.77 5.78
C ILE A 319 -10.75 -2.92 6.58
N LEU A 320 -9.60 -2.84 5.90
CA LEU A 320 -8.27 -2.98 6.48
C LEU A 320 -7.83 -1.77 7.31
N ASP A 321 -8.43 -0.60 7.09
CA ASP A 321 -8.22 0.58 7.93
C ASP A 321 -8.82 0.39 9.34
N LYS A 322 -9.86 -0.45 9.48
CA LYS A 322 -10.56 -0.71 10.74
C LYS A 322 -10.72 -2.22 11.00
N PRO A 323 -9.62 -2.99 11.06
CA PRO A 323 -9.68 -4.45 11.03
C PRO A 323 -10.20 -5.07 12.35
N THR A 324 -10.40 -4.26 13.39
CA THR A 324 -10.90 -4.70 14.70
C THR A 324 -12.42 -4.65 14.82
N LEU A 325 -13.14 -4.07 13.86
CA LEU A 325 -14.60 -4.10 13.83
C LEU A 325 -15.08 -5.54 13.57
N ALA A 326 -16.13 -5.98 14.27
CA ALA A 326 -16.60 -7.37 14.21
C ALA A 326 -17.01 -7.78 12.78
N GLU A 327 -17.69 -6.90 12.06
CA GLU A 327 -18.05 -7.08 10.65
C GLU A 327 -16.82 -7.23 9.75
N ASN A 328 -15.78 -6.42 9.98
CA ASN A 328 -14.54 -6.46 9.20
C ASN A 328 -13.76 -7.74 9.48
N GLN A 329 -13.69 -8.17 10.75
CA GLN A 329 -13.06 -9.45 11.13
C GLN A 329 -13.77 -10.63 10.49
N LYS A 330 -15.11 -10.65 10.52
CA LYS A 330 -15.90 -11.71 9.88
C LYS A 330 -15.68 -11.72 8.36
N PHE A 331 -15.74 -10.56 7.71
CA PHE A 331 -15.46 -10.44 6.27
C PHE A 331 -14.05 -10.95 5.93
N LEU A 332 -13.01 -10.50 6.63
CA LEU A 332 -11.62 -10.90 6.37
C LEU A 332 -11.41 -12.40 6.59
N ALA A 333 -12.04 -12.98 7.62
CA ALA A 333 -11.98 -14.42 7.86
C ALA A 333 -12.60 -15.23 6.70
N ILE A 334 -13.77 -14.80 6.22
CA ILE A 334 -14.46 -15.44 5.10
C ILE A 334 -13.69 -15.26 3.80
N TYR A 335 -13.19 -14.05 3.52
CA TYR A 335 -12.42 -13.78 2.32
C TYR A 335 -11.10 -14.57 2.31
N ASN A 336 -10.43 -14.68 3.45
CA ASN A 336 -9.26 -15.55 3.60
C ASN A 336 -9.60 -17.02 3.33
N ALA A 337 -10.76 -17.51 3.78
CA ALA A 337 -11.22 -18.86 3.46
C ALA A 337 -11.44 -19.04 1.95
N LEU A 338 -12.14 -18.10 1.29
CA LEU A 338 -12.31 -18.09 -0.17
C LEU A 338 -10.96 -18.10 -0.89
N SER A 339 -10.00 -17.28 -0.45
CA SER A 339 -8.66 -17.19 -1.04
C SER A 339 -7.84 -18.49 -0.95
N LYS A 340 -8.27 -19.47 -0.14
CA LYS A 340 -7.65 -20.80 -0.06
C LYS A 340 -8.25 -21.81 -1.04
N SER A 341 -9.39 -21.53 -1.66
CA SER A 341 -10.00 -22.38 -2.69
C SER A 341 -9.22 -22.25 -4.00
N PRO A 342 -8.65 -23.35 -4.54
CA PRO A 342 -8.02 -23.33 -5.86
C PRO A 342 -9.00 -22.93 -6.96
N GLU A 343 -10.26 -23.37 -6.87
CA GLU A 343 -11.29 -22.99 -7.85
C GLU A 343 -11.61 -21.49 -7.78
N PHE A 344 -11.64 -20.90 -6.59
CA PHE A 344 -11.86 -19.45 -6.43
C PHE A 344 -10.71 -18.64 -7.05
N GLN A 345 -9.46 -19.03 -6.80
CA GLN A 345 -8.29 -18.37 -7.41
C GLN A 345 -8.31 -18.43 -8.94
N LYS A 346 -8.91 -19.48 -9.51
CA LYS A 346 -9.01 -19.71 -10.96
C LYS A 346 -10.36 -19.32 -11.56
N LEU A 347 -11.28 -18.75 -10.76
CA LEU A 347 -12.67 -18.51 -11.15
C LEU A 347 -12.81 -17.89 -12.54
N PHE A 348 -11.91 -16.98 -12.92
CA PHE A 348 -11.95 -16.33 -14.24
C PHE A 348 -11.01 -16.95 -15.28
N ILE A 349 -9.96 -17.64 -14.84
CA ILE A 349 -9.01 -18.33 -15.73
C ILE A 349 -9.67 -19.56 -16.33
N ASP A 350 -10.26 -20.40 -15.49
CA ASP A 350 -10.82 -21.70 -15.92
C ASP A 350 -12.08 -21.52 -16.77
N MET A 351 -12.82 -20.42 -16.57
CA MET A 351 -14.04 -20.14 -17.32
C MET A 351 -13.79 -19.44 -18.66
N PHE A 352 -12.71 -18.67 -18.79
CA PHE A 352 -12.54 -17.76 -19.94
C PHE A 352 -11.14 -17.72 -20.55
N GLY A 353 -10.19 -18.52 -20.03
CA GLY A 353 -8.86 -18.70 -20.61
C GLY A 353 -7.93 -17.48 -20.53
N ASN A 354 -8.25 -16.47 -19.72
CA ASN A 354 -7.42 -15.27 -19.55
C ASN A 354 -7.06 -15.04 -18.07
N ASN A 355 -5.82 -14.60 -17.82
CA ASN A 355 -5.26 -14.26 -16.52
C ASN A 355 -5.39 -12.77 -16.15
N THR A 356 -6.01 -11.93 -16.98
CA THR A 356 -6.12 -10.49 -16.72
C THR A 356 -7.03 -10.26 -15.52
N ARG A 357 -6.43 -9.87 -14.38
CA ARG A 357 -7.15 -9.47 -13.17
C ARG A 357 -7.56 -8.01 -13.28
N PHE A 358 -8.72 -7.69 -12.71
CA PHE A 358 -9.28 -6.34 -12.70
C PHE A 358 -9.44 -5.84 -11.28
N ASN A 359 -9.45 -4.52 -11.15
CA ASN A 359 -9.51 -3.84 -9.87
C ASN A 359 -10.96 -3.85 -9.36
N VAL A 360 -11.16 -4.36 -8.15
CA VAL A 360 -12.46 -4.36 -7.47
C VAL A 360 -12.29 -3.84 -6.06
N LYS A 361 -13.09 -2.82 -5.73
CA LYS A 361 -13.15 -2.28 -4.37
C LYS A 361 -14.21 -3.01 -3.56
N PHE A 362 -13.89 -3.41 -2.34
CA PHE A 362 -14.85 -3.90 -1.36
C PHE A 362 -15.19 -2.82 -0.34
N GLU A 363 -16.47 -2.72 0.00
CA GLU A 363 -16.98 -1.80 1.01
C GLU A 363 -18.03 -2.51 1.87
N ILE A 364 -17.99 -2.27 3.18
CA ILE A 364 -19.05 -2.68 4.10
C ILE A 364 -19.85 -1.43 4.44
N ALA A 365 -21.12 -1.41 4.03
CA ALA A 365 -22.06 -0.32 4.29
C ALA A 365 -23.04 -0.74 5.39
N ASP A 366 -23.57 0.20 6.18
CA ASP A 366 -24.50 -0.13 7.26
C ASP A 366 -25.74 -0.88 6.75
N HIS A 367 -26.27 -0.45 5.60
CA HIS A 367 -27.33 -1.10 4.84
C HIS A 367 -27.00 -1.01 3.35
N VAL A 368 -27.54 -1.93 2.55
CA VAL A 368 -27.39 -1.95 1.09
C VAL A 368 -28.75 -2.16 0.45
N TYR A 369 -29.10 -1.35 -0.53
CA TYR A 369 -30.40 -1.40 -1.20
C TYR A 369 -30.23 -1.67 -2.70
N GLU A 370 -31.25 -2.26 -3.33
CA GLU A 370 -31.27 -2.46 -4.79
C GLU A 370 -31.01 -1.12 -5.50
N ASP A 371 -30.16 -1.16 -6.54
CA ASP A 371 -29.71 0.01 -7.29
C ASP A 371 -29.14 1.16 -6.44
N ASP A 372 -28.69 0.87 -5.21
CA ASP A 372 -28.20 1.86 -4.23
C ASP A 372 -29.28 2.91 -3.83
N ASP A 373 -30.56 2.54 -3.93
CA ASP A 373 -31.72 3.40 -3.62
C ASP A 373 -32.40 3.00 -2.29
N PRO A 374 -32.35 3.82 -1.23
CA PRO A 374 -32.96 3.52 0.07
C PRO A 374 -34.50 3.34 0.06
N GLN A 375 -35.18 3.73 -1.02
CA GLN A 375 -36.63 3.48 -1.19
C GLN A 375 -36.92 2.07 -1.71
N LYS A 376 -35.90 1.35 -2.18
CA LYS A 376 -36.02 -0.02 -2.67
C LYS A 376 -35.73 -1.03 -1.56
N LYS A 377 -35.90 -2.29 -1.90
CA LYS A 377 -35.68 -3.42 -1.00
C LYS A 377 -34.22 -3.48 -0.56
N GLU A 378 -34.00 -3.72 0.74
CA GLU A 378 -32.66 -3.99 1.25
C GLU A 378 -32.17 -5.37 0.75
N VAL A 379 -30.94 -5.40 0.26
CA VAL A 379 -30.25 -6.59 -0.24
C VAL A 379 -28.98 -6.86 0.54
N ASN A 380 -28.43 -8.05 0.36
CA ASN A 380 -27.26 -8.51 1.12
C ASN A 380 -25.98 -7.83 0.62
N ALA A 381 -25.89 -7.60 -0.68
CA ALA A 381 -24.80 -6.91 -1.33
C ALA A 381 -25.26 -6.41 -2.70
N ILE A 382 -24.50 -5.50 -3.29
CA ILE A 382 -24.60 -5.08 -4.68
C ILE A 382 -23.21 -4.95 -5.28
N THR A 383 -23.14 -5.17 -6.59
CA THR A 383 -21.99 -4.81 -7.39
C THR A 383 -22.39 -3.69 -8.34
N SER A 384 -21.60 -2.61 -8.36
CA SER A 384 -21.81 -1.48 -9.27
C SER A 384 -20.54 -1.10 -10.00
N GLU A 385 -20.71 -0.56 -11.21
CA GLU A 385 -19.64 0.05 -11.99
C GLU A 385 -19.88 1.56 -12.06
N GLU A 386 -18.85 2.35 -11.74
CA GLU A 386 -18.87 3.79 -11.97
C GLU A 386 -18.80 4.09 -13.48
N PRO A 387 -19.78 4.79 -14.09
CA PRO A 387 -19.88 4.91 -15.55
C PRO A 387 -18.66 5.54 -16.24
N VAL A 388 -17.97 6.45 -15.54
CA VAL A 388 -16.87 7.26 -16.09
C VAL A 388 -15.53 6.55 -15.91
N THR A 389 -15.19 6.18 -14.67
CA THR A 389 -13.89 5.58 -14.34
C THR A 389 -13.84 4.10 -14.64
N LYS A 390 -15.00 3.46 -14.79
CA LYS A 390 -15.16 2.00 -14.89
C LYS A 390 -14.65 1.26 -13.65
N ASN A 391 -14.56 1.96 -12.53
CA ASN A 391 -14.23 1.35 -11.24
C ASN A 391 -15.40 0.49 -10.77
N ILE A 392 -15.10 -0.74 -10.36
CA ILE A 392 -16.11 -1.66 -9.85
C ILE A 392 -16.03 -1.69 -8.33
N THR A 393 -17.19 -1.54 -7.69
CA THR A 393 -17.34 -1.61 -6.24
C THR A 393 -18.34 -2.70 -5.87
N ILE A 394 -17.95 -3.57 -4.95
CA ILE A 394 -18.83 -4.50 -4.26
C ILE A 394 -19.13 -3.92 -2.88
N LYS A 395 -20.40 -3.56 -2.65
CA LYS A 395 -20.89 -3.12 -1.33
C LYS A 395 -21.60 -4.28 -0.66
N ILE A 396 -21.23 -4.58 0.58
CA ILE A 396 -21.82 -5.64 1.41
C ILE A 396 -22.54 -5.01 2.59
N SER A 397 -23.76 -5.45 2.86
CA SER A 397 -24.52 -4.98 4.02
C SER A 397 -23.88 -5.47 5.30
N LYS A 398 -23.62 -4.57 6.24
CA LYS A 398 -23.16 -4.92 7.58
C LYS A 398 -24.14 -5.86 8.29
N GLN A 399 -25.43 -5.75 7.98
CA GLN A 399 -26.49 -6.54 8.62
C GLN A 399 -26.33 -8.05 8.43
N ILE A 400 -25.69 -8.52 7.33
CA ILE A 400 -25.46 -9.96 7.13
C ILE A 400 -24.22 -10.48 7.89
N LEU A 401 -23.34 -9.56 8.30
CA LEU A 401 -22.07 -9.87 8.96
C LEU A 401 -22.20 -9.88 10.50
N ILE A 402 -23.09 -9.08 11.07
CA ILE A 402 -23.26 -9.01 12.54
C ILE A 402 -24.38 -9.95 13.03
N PRO A 403 -24.22 -10.58 14.21
CA PRO A 403 -25.26 -11.41 14.80
C PRO A 403 -26.42 -10.56 15.34
N GLY A 404 -27.61 -11.18 15.45
CA GLY A 404 -28.77 -10.57 16.11
C GLY A 404 -29.61 -9.64 15.22
N THR A 405 -29.28 -9.53 13.93
CA THR A 405 -30.12 -8.87 12.92
C THR A 405 -31.07 -9.88 12.28
N ASP A 406 -32.15 -9.38 11.68
CA ASP A 406 -33.08 -10.16 10.86
C ASP A 406 -32.42 -10.71 9.57
N ARG A 407 -31.32 -10.07 9.13
CA ARG A 407 -30.55 -10.45 7.94
C ARG A 407 -29.28 -11.25 8.23
N SER A 408 -28.97 -11.55 9.49
CA SER A 408 -27.74 -12.25 9.87
C SER A 408 -27.58 -13.54 9.06
N GLN A 409 -26.38 -13.75 8.52
CA GLN A 409 -26.03 -14.91 7.72
C GLN A 409 -24.91 -15.71 8.35
N THR A 410 -24.93 -17.00 8.04
CA THR A 410 -23.82 -17.90 8.34
C THR A 410 -22.56 -17.51 7.60
N GLN A 411 -21.40 -17.97 8.07
CA GLN A 411 -20.14 -17.71 7.37
C GLN A 411 -20.16 -18.27 5.94
N ILE A 412 -20.79 -19.43 5.70
CA ILE A 412 -20.89 -20.03 4.37
C ILE A 412 -21.90 -19.30 3.47
N GLU A 413 -23.00 -18.76 4.02
CA GLU A 413 -23.92 -17.89 3.28
C GLU A 413 -23.24 -16.57 2.88
N ASN A 414 -22.48 -15.97 3.80
CA ASN A 414 -21.69 -14.78 3.51
C ASN A 414 -20.61 -15.06 2.45
N ALA A 415 -19.95 -16.23 2.50
CA ALA A 415 -19.00 -16.65 1.47
C ALA A 415 -19.66 -16.75 0.09
N LYS A 416 -20.88 -17.34 0.03
CA LYS A 416 -21.69 -17.37 -1.19
C LYS A 416 -22.04 -15.97 -1.67
N THR A 417 -22.44 -15.06 -0.79
CA THR A 417 -22.75 -13.67 -1.14
C THR A 417 -21.53 -12.98 -1.75
N ILE A 418 -20.35 -13.06 -1.12
CA ILE A 418 -19.10 -12.48 -1.66
C ILE A 418 -18.78 -13.09 -3.03
N LEU A 419 -18.88 -14.41 -3.16
CA LEU A 419 -18.63 -15.11 -4.41
C LEU A 419 -19.59 -14.68 -5.52
N HIS A 420 -20.88 -14.55 -5.22
CA HIS A 420 -21.91 -14.08 -6.15
C HIS A 420 -21.56 -12.69 -6.68
N GLU A 421 -21.19 -11.75 -5.81
CA GLU A 421 -20.78 -10.40 -6.23
C GLU A 421 -19.47 -10.39 -7.03
N CYS A 422 -18.52 -11.27 -6.72
CA CYS A 422 -17.31 -11.40 -7.54
C CYS A 422 -17.64 -11.82 -8.99
N VAL A 423 -18.68 -12.64 -9.18
CA VAL A 423 -19.16 -13.02 -10.51
C VAL A 423 -19.82 -11.82 -11.19
N HIS A 424 -20.65 -11.02 -10.50
CA HIS A 424 -21.17 -9.78 -11.09
C HIS A 424 -20.06 -8.81 -11.50
N ALA A 425 -19.06 -8.61 -10.66
CA ALA A 425 -17.92 -7.73 -10.95
C ALA A 425 -17.19 -8.18 -12.22
N TYR A 426 -17.06 -9.49 -12.43
CA TYR A 426 -16.52 -10.03 -13.66
C TYR A 426 -17.35 -9.71 -14.90
N LEU A 427 -18.67 -9.91 -14.79
CA LEU A 427 -19.60 -9.66 -15.90
C LEU A 427 -19.54 -8.18 -16.34
N PHE A 428 -19.39 -7.24 -15.39
CA PHE A 428 -19.16 -5.82 -15.70
C PHE A 428 -17.87 -5.58 -16.51
N VAL A 429 -16.75 -6.16 -16.09
CA VAL A 429 -15.48 -6.01 -16.84
C VAL A 429 -15.58 -6.57 -18.24
N LYS A 430 -16.23 -7.72 -18.39
CA LYS A 430 -16.43 -8.32 -19.71
C LYS A 430 -17.37 -7.51 -20.58
N ALA A 431 -18.45 -6.98 -20.02
CA ALA A 431 -19.35 -6.09 -20.74
C ALA A 431 -18.61 -4.93 -21.40
N ASN A 432 -17.64 -4.34 -20.69
CA ASN A 432 -16.87 -3.20 -21.17
C ASN A 432 -15.63 -3.53 -22.03
N ASN A 433 -15.26 -4.81 -22.20
CA ASN A 433 -14.05 -5.21 -22.93
C ASN A 433 -14.29 -6.35 -23.94
N PRO A 434 -15.00 -6.08 -25.07
CA PRO A 434 -15.40 -7.10 -26.05
C PRO A 434 -14.28 -7.78 -26.82
N THR A 435 -13.06 -7.22 -26.80
CA THR A 435 -11.88 -7.81 -27.43
C THR A 435 -11.24 -8.93 -26.60
N ILE A 436 -11.68 -9.16 -25.35
CA ILE A 436 -11.16 -10.25 -24.52
C ILE A 436 -11.94 -11.55 -24.80
N GLY A 437 -11.62 -12.21 -25.92
CA GLY A 437 -12.21 -13.49 -26.34
C GLY A 437 -13.41 -13.30 -27.26
N THR A 438 -13.15 -13.22 -28.56
CA THR A 438 -14.00 -12.64 -29.62
C THR A 438 -15.33 -13.34 -29.96
N ASP A 439 -15.75 -14.36 -29.20
CA ASP A 439 -17.05 -15.03 -29.40
C ASP A 439 -17.94 -14.94 -28.15
N PHE A 440 -17.35 -15.12 -26.96
CA PHE A 440 -18.08 -15.06 -25.69
C PHE A 440 -18.57 -13.65 -25.35
N VAL A 441 -17.79 -12.60 -25.61
CA VAL A 441 -18.23 -11.25 -25.23
C VAL A 441 -19.34 -10.72 -26.14
N LYS A 442 -19.35 -11.12 -27.41
CA LYS A 442 -20.48 -10.84 -28.29
C LYS A 442 -21.72 -11.59 -27.81
N ILE A 443 -21.59 -12.85 -27.40
CA ILE A 443 -22.70 -13.62 -26.82
C ILE A 443 -23.17 -13.02 -25.49
N LEU A 444 -22.28 -12.71 -24.55
CA LEU A 444 -22.62 -12.17 -23.23
C LEU A 444 -23.25 -10.77 -23.33
N ASN A 445 -22.68 -9.87 -24.14
CA ASN A 445 -23.18 -8.50 -24.27
C ASN A 445 -24.46 -8.40 -25.10
N THR A 446 -24.74 -9.40 -25.93
CA THR A 446 -25.98 -9.46 -26.72
C THR A 446 -27.06 -10.31 -26.03
N MET A 447 -26.69 -11.28 -25.17
CA MET A 447 -27.63 -12.15 -24.45
C MET A 447 -27.96 -11.69 -23.03
N TYR A 448 -27.08 -10.94 -22.35
CA TYR A 448 -27.30 -10.60 -20.95
C TYR A 448 -27.07 -9.14 -20.51
N PRO A 449 -27.67 -8.14 -21.19
CA PRO A 449 -27.59 -6.74 -20.79
C PRO A 449 -28.26 -6.40 -19.44
N THR A 450 -29.18 -7.22 -18.94
CA THR A 450 -29.97 -6.92 -17.73
C THR A 450 -29.57 -7.78 -16.52
N ALA A 451 -29.94 -7.33 -15.31
CA ALA A 451 -29.67 -8.08 -14.07
C ALA A 451 -30.28 -9.50 -14.10
N ASN A 452 -31.52 -9.64 -14.57
CA ASN A 452 -32.22 -10.93 -14.68
C ASN A 452 -31.47 -11.92 -15.57
N GLU A 453 -30.95 -11.40 -16.67
CA GLU A 453 -30.17 -12.15 -17.63
C GLU A 453 -28.79 -12.58 -17.06
N GLN A 454 -28.10 -11.71 -16.32
CA GLN A 454 -26.89 -12.09 -15.60
C GLN A 454 -27.16 -13.22 -14.59
N HIS A 455 -28.28 -13.14 -13.87
CA HIS A 455 -28.70 -14.19 -12.95
C HIS A 455 -29.06 -15.50 -13.68
N ASP A 456 -29.70 -15.45 -14.85
CA ASP A 456 -29.94 -16.63 -15.69
C ASP A 456 -28.61 -17.24 -16.18
N PHE A 457 -27.62 -16.43 -16.55
CA PHE A 457 -26.27 -16.93 -16.85
C PHE A 457 -25.66 -17.64 -15.63
N MET A 458 -25.74 -17.03 -14.45
CA MET A 458 -25.21 -17.62 -13.22
C MET A 458 -25.88 -18.96 -12.90
N TYR A 459 -27.21 -19.02 -13.01
CA TYR A 459 -27.98 -20.24 -12.85
C TYR A 459 -27.48 -21.36 -13.78
N ASN A 460 -27.34 -21.06 -15.06
CA ASN A 460 -27.06 -22.06 -16.09
C ASN A 460 -25.58 -22.46 -16.17
N LYS A 461 -24.65 -21.60 -15.74
CA LYS A 461 -23.21 -21.76 -15.99
C LYS A 461 -22.35 -21.73 -14.74
N MET A 462 -22.77 -21.03 -13.68
CA MET A 462 -21.92 -20.75 -12.53
C MET A 462 -22.18 -21.66 -11.32
N ILE A 463 -23.36 -22.29 -11.24
CA ILE A 463 -23.73 -23.15 -10.10
C ILE A 463 -22.69 -24.25 -9.83
N PRO A 464 -22.19 -25.02 -10.82
CA PRO A 464 -21.18 -26.04 -10.55
C PRO A 464 -19.87 -25.46 -9.98
N THR A 465 -19.42 -24.32 -10.47
CA THR A 465 -18.22 -23.64 -9.99
C THR A 465 -18.41 -23.10 -8.58
N MET A 466 -19.54 -22.44 -8.30
CA MET A 466 -19.87 -21.96 -6.96
C MET A 466 -19.98 -23.10 -5.95
N GLN A 467 -20.63 -24.19 -6.34
CA GLN A 467 -20.74 -25.41 -5.54
C GLN A 467 -19.38 -25.99 -5.19
N LYS A 468 -18.48 -26.06 -6.17
CA LYS A 468 -17.11 -26.54 -5.96
C LYS A 468 -16.33 -25.64 -5.00
N ILE A 469 -16.36 -24.32 -5.19
CA ILE A 469 -15.72 -23.35 -4.28
C ILE A 469 -16.24 -23.51 -2.85
N LEU A 470 -17.56 -23.55 -2.66
CA LEU A 470 -18.18 -23.71 -1.34
C LEU A 470 -17.80 -25.04 -0.68
N SER A 471 -17.63 -26.11 -1.46
CA SER A 471 -17.17 -27.41 -0.95
C SER A 471 -15.72 -27.37 -0.47
N GLU A 472 -14.83 -26.66 -1.20
CA GLU A 472 -13.40 -26.54 -0.87
C GLU A 472 -13.17 -25.74 0.41
N ILE A 473 -14.04 -24.77 0.71
CA ILE A 473 -13.91 -23.93 1.89
C ILE A 473 -14.76 -24.37 3.08
N ARG A 474 -15.62 -25.40 2.93
CA ARG A 474 -16.59 -25.83 3.95
C ARG A 474 -16.00 -25.85 5.35
N ASP A 475 -14.87 -26.52 5.52
CA ASP A 475 -14.27 -26.75 6.83
C ASP A 475 -13.64 -25.50 7.44
N LEU A 476 -13.39 -24.46 6.63
CA LEU A 476 -12.87 -23.17 7.05
C LEU A 476 -13.98 -22.20 7.50
N VAL A 477 -15.21 -22.42 7.03
CA VAL A 477 -16.37 -21.54 7.30
C VAL A 477 -17.49 -22.24 8.09
N THR A 478 -17.23 -23.45 8.59
CA THR A 478 -18.14 -24.22 9.44
C THR A 478 -17.36 -25.02 10.49
N THR A 479 -18.02 -25.53 11.53
CA THR A 479 -17.37 -26.34 12.57
C THR A 479 -17.82 -27.79 12.52
N SER A 480 -16.94 -28.72 12.90
CA SER A 480 -17.25 -30.15 12.89
C SER A 480 -18.50 -30.52 13.70
N PRO A 481 -18.71 -30.01 14.93
CA PRO A 481 -19.91 -30.33 15.71
C PRO A 481 -21.22 -29.97 14.99
N LYS A 482 -21.26 -28.78 14.36
CA LYS A 482 -22.45 -28.31 13.63
C LYS A 482 -22.70 -29.12 12.35
N ARG A 483 -21.62 -29.50 11.64
CA ARG A 483 -21.72 -30.38 10.47
C ARG A 483 -22.29 -31.75 10.84
N THR A 484 -21.84 -32.34 11.95
CA THR A 484 -22.33 -33.63 12.42
C THR A 484 -23.82 -33.60 12.75
N ILE A 485 -24.36 -32.49 13.26
CA ILE A 485 -25.81 -32.35 13.49
C ILE A 485 -26.58 -32.50 12.17
N LEU A 486 -26.17 -31.77 11.12
CA LEU A 486 -26.80 -31.88 9.79
C LEU A 486 -26.70 -33.31 9.24
N GLU A 487 -25.53 -33.94 9.37
CA GLU A 487 -25.27 -35.28 8.81
C GLU A 487 -26.04 -36.39 9.53
N THR A 488 -26.34 -36.22 10.82
CA THR A 488 -26.89 -37.31 11.67
C THR A 488 -28.34 -37.10 12.11
N GLN A 489 -28.81 -35.85 12.17
CA GLN A 489 -30.13 -35.51 12.72
C GLN A 489 -31.12 -34.99 11.68
N TYR A 490 -30.63 -34.48 10.54
CA TYR A 490 -31.49 -33.95 9.49
C TYR A 490 -31.79 -35.00 8.42
N THR A 491 -33.07 -35.11 8.09
CA THR A 491 -33.57 -35.88 6.96
C THR A 491 -34.27 -34.91 6.01
N MET A 492 -33.98 -35.03 4.72
CA MET A 492 -34.58 -34.23 3.67
C MET A 492 -35.72 -35.00 3.02
N HIS A 493 -36.76 -34.31 2.58
CA HIS A 493 -37.92 -34.93 1.97
C HIS A 493 -38.08 -34.50 0.51
N PRO A 494 -37.53 -35.27 -0.46
CA PRO A 494 -37.60 -34.92 -1.88
C PRO A 494 -39.00 -34.96 -2.47
N THR A 495 -39.92 -35.72 -1.88
CA THR A 495 -41.34 -35.75 -2.27
C THR A 495 -42.21 -35.63 -1.04
N THR A 496 -43.33 -34.93 -1.15
CA THR A 496 -44.28 -34.73 -0.03
C THR A 496 -45.47 -35.70 -0.09
N ASN A 497 -45.82 -36.23 -1.26
CA ASN A 497 -46.90 -37.21 -1.40
C ASN A 497 -46.66 -38.20 -2.59
N PRO A 498 -46.27 -39.46 -2.34
CA PRO A 498 -45.92 -40.02 -1.04
C PRO A 498 -44.68 -39.35 -0.46
N ILE A 499 -44.60 -39.24 0.86
CA ILE A 499 -43.41 -38.70 1.52
C ILE A 499 -42.21 -39.62 1.29
N SER A 500 -41.12 -39.08 0.75
CA SER A 500 -39.83 -39.77 0.69
C SER A 500 -38.82 -39.09 1.61
N SER A 501 -37.75 -39.80 1.94
CA SER A 501 -36.73 -39.35 2.89
C SER A 501 -35.35 -39.71 2.38
N THR A 502 -34.43 -38.74 2.39
CA THR A 502 -33.01 -38.94 2.08
C THR A 502 -32.14 -38.32 3.17
N PRO A 503 -30.97 -38.88 3.48
CA PRO A 503 -30.01 -38.24 4.37
C PRO A 503 -29.57 -36.87 3.84
N TRP A 504 -29.00 -36.04 4.72
CA TRP A 504 -28.36 -34.80 4.33
C TRP A 504 -27.27 -35.04 3.28
N SER A 505 -27.23 -34.18 2.26
CA SER A 505 -26.24 -34.20 1.19
C SER A 505 -25.60 -32.82 1.09
N TRP A 506 -24.31 -32.75 1.44
CA TRP A 506 -23.54 -31.51 1.31
C TRP A 506 -23.51 -31.00 -0.13
N ASN A 507 -23.47 -31.91 -1.10
CA ASN A 507 -23.48 -31.57 -2.51
C ASN A 507 -24.77 -30.83 -2.91
N ASP A 508 -25.91 -31.32 -2.44
CA ASP A 508 -27.21 -30.68 -2.69
C ASP A 508 -27.32 -29.37 -1.91
N TYR A 509 -26.82 -29.31 -0.68
CA TYR A 509 -26.76 -28.05 0.07
C TYR A 509 -25.98 -26.97 -0.66
N TYR A 510 -24.78 -27.27 -1.16
CA TYR A 510 -23.98 -26.29 -1.91
C TYR A 510 -24.64 -25.85 -3.21
N LYS A 511 -25.29 -26.79 -3.91
CA LYS A 511 -26.08 -26.48 -5.10
C LYS A 511 -27.21 -25.50 -4.76
N TYR A 512 -28.04 -25.84 -3.78
CA TYR A 512 -29.17 -25.00 -3.37
C TYR A 512 -28.73 -23.67 -2.77
N LEU A 513 -27.64 -23.65 -2.00
CA LEU A 513 -27.06 -22.41 -1.48
C LEU A 513 -26.58 -21.49 -2.63
N SER A 514 -25.99 -22.06 -3.69
CA SER A 514 -25.57 -21.31 -4.87
C SER A 514 -26.76 -20.77 -5.68
N LEU A 515 -27.91 -21.46 -5.64
CA LEU A 515 -29.17 -21.02 -6.24
C LEU A 515 -29.87 -19.91 -5.43
N SER A 516 -29.56 -19.79 -4.13
CA SER A 516 -30.12 -18.74 -3.28
C SER A 516 -29.60 -17.36 -3.69
N GLY A 517 -30.52 -16.47 -4.04
CA GLY A 517 -30.27 -15.18 -4.70
C GLY A 517 -30.69 -15.15 -6.17
N LEU A 518 -31.03 -16.30 -6.78
CA LEU A 518 -31.44 -16.43 -8.17
C LEU A 518 -32.92 -16.79 -8.33
N GLN A 519 -33.72 -16.70 -7.26
CA GLN A 519 -35.10 -17.20 -7.26
C GLN A 519 -36.05 -16.45 -8.20
N GLU A 520 -35.70 -15.22 -8.58
CA GLU A 520 -36.49 -14.38 -9.48
C GLU A 520 -36.19 -14.66 -10.97
N THR A 521 -35.21 -15.52 -11.26
CA THR A 521 -34.88 -15.91 -12.64
C THR A 521 -35.92 -16.84 -13.26
N ASN A 522 -36.09 -16.75 -14.57
CA ASN A 522 -36.97 -17.66 -15.31
C ASN A 522 -36.50 -19.11 -15.18
N SER A 523 -35.18 -19.34 -15.22
CA SER A 523 -34.60 -20.68 -15.07
C SER A 523 -34.96 -21.30 -13.70
N PHE A 524 -34.86 -20.54 -12.61
CA PHE A 524 -35.24 -21.03 -11.28
C PHE A 524 -36.75 -21.29 -11.18
N ILE A 525 -37.59 -20.37 -11.64
CA ILE A 525 -39.06 -20.52 -11.59
C ILE A 525 -39.51 -21.77 -12.35
N GLN A 526 -38.88 -22.07 -13.49
CA GLN A 526 -39.19 -23.25 -14.30
C GLN A 526 -38.75 -24.56 -13.63
N ASP A 527 -37.55 -24.60 -13.04
CA ASP A 527 -37.01 -25.82 -12.43
C ASP A 527 -37.56 -26.09 -11.02
N PHE A 528 -37.97 -25.04 -10.31
CA PHE A 528 -38.49 -25.05 -8.94
C PHE A 528 -39.85 -24.31 -8.85
N PRO A 529 -40.88 -24.75 -9.59
CA PRO A 529 -42.16 -24.06 -9.62
C PRO A 529 -42.81 -24.05 -8.22
N PHE A 530 -43.45 -22.96 -7.85
CA PHE A 530 -44.20 -22.88 -6.59
C PHE A 530 -45.69 -23.14 -6.83
N PRO A 531 -46.33 -24.04 -6.06
CA PRO A 531 -45.74 -25.01 -5.12
C PRO A 531 -45.20 -26.26 -5.84
N SER A 532 -44.09 -26.83 -5.36
CA SER A 532 -43.59 -28.14 -5.80
C SER A 532 -42.66 -28.79 -4.78
N ASP A 533 -42.57 -30.11 -4.85
CA ASP A 533 -41.63 -30.93 -4.09
C ASP A 533 -40.17 -30.44 -4.22
N LYS A 534 -39.76 -30.02 -5.42
CA LYS A 534 -38.42 -29.48 -5.67
C LYS A 534 -38.19 -28.15 -4.93
N TYR A 535 -39.16 -27.24 -4.99
CA TYR A 535 -39.08 -25.95 -4.30
C TYR A 535 -39.06 -26.14 -2.78
N ASP A 536 -39.85 -27.09 -2.27
CA ASP A 536 -39.86 -27.42 -0.84
C ASP A 536 -38.55 -28.09 -0.40
N LEU A 537 -37.96 -28.97 -1.21
CA LEU A 537 -36.64 -29.55 -0.95
C LEU A 537 -35.55 -28.46 -0.91
N TYR A 538 -35.55 -27.53 -1.87
CA TYR A 538 -34.65 -26.37 -1.87
C TYR A 538 -34.75 -25.59 -0.54
N LYS A 539 -35.96 -25.25 -0.10
CA LYS A 539 -36.17 -24.54 1.18
C LYS A 539 -35.71 -25.36 2.38
N GLN A 540 -35.93 -26.68 2.39
CA GLN A 540 -35.48 -27.57 3.48
C GLN A 540 -33.96 -27.46 3.67
N TYR A 541 -33.18 -27.55 2.60
CA TYR A 541 -31.72 -27.43 2.66
C TYR A 541 -31.25 -26.06 3.15
N ILE A 542 -31.82 -24.98 2.61
CA ILE A 542 -31.46 -23.61 3.02
C ILE A 542 -31.77 -23.38 4.50
N ASN A 543 -32.97 -23.77 4.95
CA ASN A 543 -33.38 -23.59 6.34
C ASN A 543 -32.55 -24.42 7.31
N ALA A 544 -32.28 -25.69 6.98
CA ALA A 544 -31.45 -26.55 7.82
C ALA A 544 -30.02 -25.99 7.98
N GLY A 545 -29.39 -25.60 6.87
CA GLY A 545 -28.06 -24.98 6.90
C GLY A 545 -28.02 -23.69 7.73
N LYS A 546 -28.99 -22.80 7.52
CA LYS A 546 -29.11 -21.54 8.28
C LYS A 546 -29.28 -21.78 9.78
N ASN A 547 -30.14 -22.73 10.16
CA ASN A 547 -30.47 -22.99 11.56
C ASN A 547 -29.32 -23.63 12.34
N GLU A 548 -28.52 -24.52 11.70
CA GLU A 548 -27.50 -25.28 12.42
C GLU A 548 -26.09 -24.69 12.31
N LEU A 549 -25.72 -24.07 11.19
CA LEU A 549 -24.35 -23.64 10.98
C LEU A 549 -23.99 -22.36 11.75
N ASP A 550 -24.97 -21.58 12.21
CA ASP A 550 -24.77 -20.38 13.01
C ASP A 550 -25.08 -20.52 14.50
N ARG A 551 -25.67 -21.64 14.93
CA ARG A 551 -26.13 -21.85 16.32
C ARG A 551 -25.06 -21.89 17.40
#